data_AF-A0A9Q7UDM2-F1
#
_entry.id   AF-A0A9Q7UDM2-F1
#
_cell.length_a   1.000
_cell.length_b   1.000
_cell.length_c   1.000
_cell.angle_alpha   90.00
_cell.angle_beta   90.00
_cell.angle_gamma   90.00
#
_symmetry.space_group_name_H-M   'P 1'
#
loop_
_entity.id
_entity.type
_entity.pdbx_description
1 polymer ?
#
loop_
_entity_poly.entity_id
_entity_poly.type
_entity_poly.pdbx_seq_one_letter_code
_entity_poly.pdbx_strand_id
1 'polypeptide(L)'
;MSAAMVPDLDAPTRALSLLRTITPDDMIFLHRGQTQEQLVKALYNIMHAPQPRRNRIWLLASEFEVIVTFLACTVMLIKKRSLGKLWVFAKRDSSQGTFYVANAVFVLVVSVAVYLVAWGITDLAIAAFSYAHLSSMEWWWVIPLPWVPLVIGAYVSIHGFTVGCSPGSPLSSVNSQHSNLGSKWYYLPIPNWPALVNTTLIVPCVLFFTSAIGLVSMSGYHYYHAKYLARKLLSVEILHQIHALAHNKAKPFDGDQLVASDQLIYTARRVTAAYFESHRYVCINLAIFAAAAWALFIPCIIYGLPNIVSLVDHVCSRYPDPLPPNCTGFFQKLLYLVTKGRPSSSNNSAQINLGMWKMTIIAIVYINVLVFCVPAFAFIPIYIVAGTYPKGVLSGDIVPVMTTAVLAICLVSISSCTFFAVFCMVATLDPLFIAAIGFNVIRTQNPIDITVVQHRSRHEEKMELGLSAPSMLVKQQGQQRLSGVQQVKPESERMVAFKASMSTMGSRKVDEEEDKIQYPDYPRDEFRHLEVDGAEEIASPNSGLSFTKSSI
;
A
#
# COMPACT_ATOMS: atom_id res chain seq x y z
N MET A 1 30.27 54.61 10.54
CA MET A 1 29.45 53.53 9.97
C MET A 1 29.55 53.64 8.46
N SER A 2 30.27 52.72 7.82
CA SER A 2 30.39 52.66 6.35
C SER A 2 29.01 52.38 5.75
N ALA A 3 28.55 53.22 4.83
CA ALA A 3 27.36 52.97 4.03
C ALA A 3 27.61 51.70 3.22
N ALA A 4 27.05 50.57 3.67
CA ALA A 4 27.05 49.34 2.90
C ALA A 4 26.36 49.66 1.56
N MET A 5 27.15 49.70 0.50
CA MET A 5 26.71 49.97 -0.86
C MET A 5 25.52 49.05 -1.17
N VAL A 6 24.33 49.61 -1.36
CA VAL A 6 23.15 48.83 -1.73
C VAL A 6 23.47 48.17 -3.07
N PRO A 7 23.42 46.83 -3.18
CA PRO A 7 23.70 46.14 -4.43
C PRO A 7 22.80 46.65 -5.55
N ASP A 8 23.32 46.66 -6.78
CA ASP A 8 22.58 47.14 -7.94
C ASP A 8 21.29 46.31 -8.14
N LEU A 9 20.14 46.96 -7.96
CA LEU A 9 18.82 46.34 -8.05
C LEU A 9 18.49 45.90 -9.49
N ASP A 10 19.20 46.45 -10.47
CA ASP A 10 18.99 46.24 -11.90
C ASP A 10 20.01 45.22 -12.50
N ALA A 11 20.77 44.53 -11.64
CA ALA A 11 21.70 43.50 -12.07
C ALA A 11 21.00 42.36 -12.83
N PRO A 12 21.61 41.81 -13.91
CA PRO A 12 21.02 40.73 -14.68
C PRO A 12 20.83 39.49 -13.82
N THR A 13 19.62 38.93 -13.88
CA THR A 13 19.26 37.76 -13.08
C THR A 13 19.70 36.46 -13.71
N ARG A 14 19.94 35.48 -12.84
CA ARG A 14 20.36 34.15 -13.26
C ARG A 14 19.14 33.27 -13.42
N ALA A 15 19.27 32.22 -14.25
CA ALA A 15 18.20 31.23 -14.38
C ALA A 15 17.99 30.49 -13.05
N LEU A 16 16.77 30.57 -12.51
CA LEU A 16 16.37 29.83 -11.31
C LEU A 16 16.46 28.32 -11.56
N SER A 17 16.95 27.60 -10.55
CA SER A 17 17.04 26.14 -10.56
C SER A 17 16.82 25.61 -9.16
N LEU A 18 16.16 24.45 -9.05
CA LEU A 18 15.99 23.75 -7.77
C LEU A 18 17.34 23.36 -7.14
N LEU A 19 18.39 23.21 -7.93
CA LEU A 19 19.73 22.80 -7.46
C LEU A 19 20.56 23.96 -6.91
N ARG A 20 20.09 25.20 -7.05
CA ARG A 20 20.82 26.41 -6.63
C ARG A 20 20.04 27.16 -5.57
N THR A 21 20.76 27.76 -4.64
CA THR A 21 20.19 28.63 -3.60
C THR A 21 19.60 29.88 -4.24
N ILE A 22 18.45 30.33 -3.74
CA ILE A 22 17.78 31.54 -4.20
C ILE A 22 18.45 32.77 -3.57
N THR A 23 18.81 33.74 -4.40
CA THR A 23 19.41 34.99 -3.94
C THR A 23 18.41 36.15 -3.99
N PRO A 24 18.68 37.26 -3.28
CA PRO A 24 17.84 38.46 -3.37
C PRO A 24 17.74 39.01 -4.79
N ASP A 25 18.78 38.84 -5.60
CA ASP A 25 18.84 39.36 -6.97
C ASP A 25 17.84 38.65 -7.89
N ASP A 26 17.48 37.40 -7.59
CA ASP A 26 16.49 36.64 -8.36
C ASP A 26 15.06 37.18 -8.21
N MET A 27 14.80 38.05 -7.23
CA MET A 27 13.47 38.58 -6.89
C MET A 27 13.08 39.80 -7.74
N ILE A 28 13.07 39.61 -9.06
CA ILE A 28 12.86 40.69 -10.05
C ILE A 28 11.52 41.41 -9.95
N PHE A 29 10.49 40.73 -9.45
CA PHE A 29 9.15 41.29 -9.29
C PHE A 29 9.09 42.36 -8.20
N LEU A 30 10.12 42.46 -7.36
CA LEU A 30 10.33 43.57 -6.43
C LEU A 30 11.32 44.53 -7.07
N HIS A 31 10.87 45.67 -7.61
CA HIS A 31 11.72 46.58 -8.39
C HIS A 31 11.50 48.04 -8.01
N ARG A 32 12.40 48.91 -8.47
CA ARG A 32 12.28 50.37 -8.32
C ARG A 32 10.96 50.88 -8.88
N GLY A 33 10.41 51.94 -8.28
CA GLY A 33 9.15 52.54 -8.70
C GLY A 33 7.88 51.88 -8.14
N GLN A 34 8.01 50.79 -7.36
CA GLN A 34 6.86 50.26 -6.59
C GLN A 34 6.53 51.16 -5.41
N THR A 35 5.25 51.30 -5.11
CA THR A 35 4.80 51.97 -3.89
C THR A 35 5.01 51.08 -2.67
N GLN A 36 5.04 51.68 -1.47
CA GLN A 36 5.11 50.91 -0.24
C GLN A 36 3.92 49.96 -0.09
N GLU A 37 2.72 50.37 -0.50
CA GLU A 37 1.53 49.51 -0.50
C GLU A 37 1.73 48.27 -1.40
N GLN A 38 2.22 48.45 -2.62
CA GLN A 38 2.49 47.34 -3.55
C GLN A 38 3.51 46.35 -2.97
N LEU A 39 4.55 46.88 -2.33
CA LEU A 39 5.58 46.07 -1.67
C LEU A 39 5.01 45.25 -0.50
N VAL A 40 4.20 45.89 0.35
CA VAL A 40 3.51 45.24 1.48
C VAL A 40 2.59 44.13 0.97
N LYS A 41 1.85 44.37 -0.12
CA LYS A 41 0.97 43.37 -0.74
C LYS A 41 1.75 42.18 -1.31
N ALA A 42 2.89 42.43 -1.96
CA ALA A 42 3.76 41.36 -2.44
C ALA A 42 4.29 40.51 -1.28
N LEU A 43 4.84 41.15 -0.24
CA LEU A 43 5.31 40.47 0.97
C LEU A 43 4.19 39.69 1.67
N TYR A 44 2.97 40.23 1.72
CA TYR A 44 1.80 39.55 2.25
C TYR A 44 1.51 38.23 1.50
N ASN A 45 1.54 38.25 0.17
CA ASN A 45 1.30 37.05 -0.63
C ASN A 45 2.37 35.97 -0.38
N ILE A 46 3.63 36.37 -0.18
CA ILE A 46 4.75 35.45 0.10
C ILE A 46 4.69 34.91 1.53
N MET A 47 4.43 35.78 2.51
CA MET A 47 4.52 35.46 3.92
C MET A 47 3.26 34.77 4.44
N HIS A 48 2.06 35.20 4.02
CA HIS A 48 0.79 34.70 4.57
C HIS A 48 0.07 33.74 3.63
N ALA A 49 0.08 34.00 2.31
CA ALA A 49 -0.52 33.14 1.28
C ALA A 49 -1.89 32.55 1.71
N PRO A 50 -2.92 33.37 2.03
CA PRO A 50 -4.12 32.90 2.72
C PRO A 50 -4.91 31.87 1.90
N GLN A 51 -5.43 30.84 2.57
CA GLN A 51 -6.35 29.88 1.95
C GLN A 51 -7.77 30.47 1.82
N PRO A 52 -8.41 30.38 0.64
CA PRO A 52 -9.76 30.89 0.42
C PRO A 52 -10.80 30.08 1.18
N ARG A 53 -11.93 30.69 1.53
CA ARG A 53 -13.03 30.07 2.29
C ARG A 53 -13.52 28.75 1.68
N ARG A 54 -13.58 28.68 0.34
CA ARG A 54 -13.97 27.46 -0.39
C ARG A 54 -13.07 26.27 -0.06
N ASN A 55 -11.75 26.48 -0.01
CA ASN A 55 -10.80 25.40 0.30
C ASN A 55 -10.94 24.92 1.74
N ARG A 56 -11.24 25.81 2.69
CA ARG A 56 -11.49 25.44 4.09
C ARG A 56 -12.68 24.50 4.23
N ILE A 57 -13.76 24.75 3.48
CA ILE A 57 -14.95 23.88 3.48
C ILE A 57 -14.60 22.50 2.95
N TRP A 58 -13.83 22.42 1.86
CA TRP A 58 -13.38 21.14 1.30
C TRP A 58 -12.49 20.36 2.26
N LEU A 59 -11.55 21.03 2.93
CA LEU A 59 -10.68 20.41 3.95
C LEU A 59 -11.47 19.85 5.13
N LEU A 60 -12.47 20.58 5.63
CA LEU A 60 -13.32 20.09 6.72
C LEU A 60 -14.23 18.94 6.26
N ALA A 61 -14.71 18.99 5.02
CA ALA A 61 -15.53 17.93 4.44
C ALA A 61 -14.73 16.63 4.26
N SER A 62 -13.48 16.72 3.75
CA SER A 62 -12.60 15.55 3.64
C SER A 62 -12.28 14.97 5.01
N GLU A 63 -12.00 15.80 6.01
CA GLU A 63 -11.74 15.33 7.38
C GLU A 63 -12.95 14.63 8.00
N PHE A 64 -14.15 15.20 7.81
CA PHE A 64 -15.37 14.55 8.28
C PHE A 64 -15.57 13.16 7.64
N GLU A 65 -15.31 13.03 6.34
CA GLU A 65 -15.38 11.74 5.64
C GLU A 65 -14.36 10.73 6.19
N VAL A 66 -13.13 11.16 6.45
CA VAL A 66 -12.08 10.33 7.05
C VAL A 66 -12.57 9.78 8.40
N ILE A 67 -13.06 10.66 9.29
CA ILE A 67 -13.54 10.27 10.62
C ILE A 67 -14.70 9.28 10.54
N VAL A 68 -15.73 9.57 9.72
CA VAL A 68 -16.89 8.70 9.53
C VAL A 68 -16.48 7.34 8.98
N THR A 69 -15.56 7.32 8.01
CA THR A 69 -15.05 6.10 7.40
C THR A 69 -14.31 5.23 8.43
N PHE A 70 -13.42 5.82 9.23
CA PHE A 70 -12.73 5.10 10.29
C PHE A 70 -13.68 4.54 11.33
N LEU A 71 -14.69 5.32 11.75
CA LEU A 71 -15.69 4.88 12.72
C LEU A 71 -16.49 3.70 12.16
N ALA A 72 -16.99 3.80 10.93
CA ALA A 72 -17.75 2.74 10.27
C ALA A 72 -16.91 1.46 10.13
N CYS A 73 -15.67 1.58 9.63
CA CYS A 73 -14.77 0.44 9.48
C CYS A 73 -14.43 -0.23 10.82
N THR A 74 -14.18 0.58 11.86
CA THR A 74 -13.90 0.08 13.22
C THR A 74 -15.09 -0.69 13.79
N VAL A 75 -16.31 -0.15 13.66
CA VAL A 75 -17.54 -0.83 14.08
C VAL A 75 -17.72 -2.16 13.33
N MET A 76 -17.47 -2.19 12.02
CA MET A 76 -17.55 -3.42 11.22
C MET A 76 -16.54 -4.49 11.68
N LEU A 77 -15.29 -4.09 11.95
CA LEU A 77 -14.23 -5.00 12.40
C LEU A 77 -14.51 -5.56 13.81
N ILE A 78 -14.96 -4.71 14.75
CA ILE A 78 -15.30 -5.12 16.12
C ILE A 78 -16.50 -6.07 16.11
N LYS A 79 -17.59 -5.72 15.42
CA LYS A 79 -18.82 -6.52 15.41
C LYS A 79 -18.61 -7.94 14.90
N LYS A 80 -17.72 -8.15 13.93
CA LYS A 80 -17.49 -9.47 13.36
C LYS A 80 -16.45 -10.32 14.09
N ARG A 81 -15.73 -9.79 15.11
CA ARG A 81 -14.58 -10.46 15.74
C ARG A 81 -13.65 -11.14 14.71
N SER A 82 -13.55 -10.57 13.52
CA SER A 82 -13.02 -11.27 12.34
C SER A 82 -11.52 -11.14 12.17
N LEU A 83 -10.82 -10.52 13.12
CA LEU A 83 -9.38 -10.40 13.07
C LEU A 83 -8.76 -11.74 13.50
N GLY A 84 -8.64 -12.66 12.53
CA GLY A 84 -7.77 -13.82 12.67
C GLY A 84 -6.30 -13.42 12.82
N LYS A 85 -5.38 -14.37 12.65
CA LYS A 85 -3.93 -14.10 12.74
C LYS A 85 -3.43 -13.26 11.56
N LEU A 86 -3.55 -11.94 11.68
CA LEU A 86 -2.97 -10.97 10.75
C LEU A 86 -1.45 -10.95 10.92
N TRP A 87 -0.72 -10.86 9.82
CA TRP A 87 0.74 -10.77 9.82
C TRP A 87 1.19 -9.73 8.80
N VAL A 88 2.20 -8.95 9.17
CA VAL A 88 2.80 -7.91 8.32
C VAL A 88 3.93 -8.51 7.49
N PHE A 89 4.84 -9.22 8.15
CA PHE A 89 5.95 -9.94 7.54
C PHE A 89 5.92 -11.41 7.96
N ALA A 90 6.23 -12.29 7.02
CA ALA A 90 6.40 -13.71 7.27
C ALA A 90 7.79 -14.16 6.83
N LYS A 91 8.46 -14.94 7.69
CA LYS A 91 9.71 -15.62 7.36
C LYS A 91 9.40 -16.83 6.48
N ARG A 92 10.15 -16.98 5.37
CA ARG A 92 10.06 -18.13 4.46
C ARG A 92 11.42 -18.74 4.23
N ASP A 93 11.54 -20.01 4.50
CA ASP A 93 12.75 -20.77 4.21
C ASP A 93 12.59 -21.46 2.84
N SER A 94 13.59 -21.29 1.98
CA SER A 94 13.74 -21.94 0.68
C SER A 94 15.11 -22.65 0.63
N SER A 95 15.34 -23.50 -0.37
CA SER A 95 16.62 -24.18 -0.59
C SER A 95 17.80 -23.21 -0.74
N GLN A 96 17.51 -21.95 -1.08
CA GLN A 96 18.49 -20.88 -1.29
C GLN A 96 18.70 -19.99 -0.04
N GLY A 97 17.90 -20.18 1.01
CA GLY A 97 17.98 -19.44 2.28
C GLY A 97 16.65 -18.83 2.73
N THR A 98 16.72 -17.88 3.67
CA THR A 98 15.55 -17.25 4.30
C THR A 98 15.16 -15.93 3.61
N PHE A 99 13.90 -15.84 3.18
CA PHE A 99 13.27 -14.66 2.61
C PHE A 99 12.22 -14.06 3.56
N TYR A 100 12.18 -12.73 3.68
CA TYR A 100 11.09 -12.03 4.34
C TYR A 100 10.07 -11.57 3.29
N VAL A 101 8.84 -12.03 3.41
CA VAL A 101 7.75 -11.65 2.50
C VAL A 101 6.74 -10.81 3.26
N ALA A 102 6.36 -9.68 2.69
CA ALA A 102 5.31 -8.82 3.23
C ALA A 102 3.92 -9.32 2.79
N ASN A 103 2.92 -9.18 3.66
CA ASN A 103 1.53 -9.35 3.26
C ASN A 103 1.14 -8.12 2.43
N ALA A 104 1.15 -8.26 1.10
CA ALA A 104 1.03 -7.14 0.19
C ALA A 104 -0.19 -6.26 0.52
N VAL A 105 -1.36 -6.89 0.54
CA VAL A 105 -2.61 -6.16 0.69
C VAL A 105 -2.81 -5.62 2.10
N PHE A 106 -2.40 -6.34 3.15
CA PHE A 106 -2.48 -5.82 4.51
C PHE A 106 -1.54 -4.62 4.71
N VAL A 107 -0.31 -4.69 4.21
CA VAL A 107 0.65 -3.59 4.30
C VAL A 107 0.14 -2.34 3.58
N LEU A 108 -0.42 -2.49 2.36
CA LEU A 108 -0.98 -1.36 1.64
C LEU A 108 -2.09 -0.67 2.43
N VAL A 109 -2.99 -1.45 3.04
CA VAL A 109 -4.14 -0.92 3.80
C VAL A 109 -3.71 -0.22 5.07
N VAL A 110 -2.80 -0.82 5.83
CA VAL A 110 -2.21 -0.17 7.01
C VAL A 110 -1.56 1.15 6.59
N SER A 111 -0.87 1.17 5.46
CA SER A 111 -0.21 2.36 4.95
C SER A 111 -1.19 3.45 4.51
N VAL A 112 -2.30 3.07 3.86
CA VAL A 112 -3.42 3.99 3.55
C VAL A 112 -4.04 4.52 4.84
N ALA A 113 -4.26 3.68 5.86
CA ALA A 113 -4.79 4.13 7.15
C ALA A 113 -3.86 5.14 7.83
N VAL A 114 -2.54 4.87 7.87
CA VAL A 114 -1.54 5.80 8.43
C VAL A 114 -1.51 7.09 7.62
N TYR A 115 -1.62 7.04 6.30
CA TYR A 115 -1.76 8.22 5.45
C TYR A 115 -2.99 9.03 5.80
N LEU A 116 -4.17 8.42 5.89
CA LEU A 116 -5.41 9.12 6.22
C LEU A 116 -5.34 9.81 7.59
N VAL A 117 -4.71 9.17 8.59
CA VAL A 117 -4.49 9.80 9.91
C VAL A 117 -3.50 10.96 9.81
N ALA A 118 -2.35 10.77 9.15
CA ALA A 118 -1.33 11.81 9.00
C ALA A 118 -1.85 13.02 8.21
N TRP A 119 -2.60 12.75 7.13
CA TRP A 119 -3.22 13.77 6.31
C TRP A 119 -4.36 14.46 7.08
N GLY A 120 -5.20 13.73 7.81
CA GLY A 120 -6.27 14.33 8.61
C GLY A 120 -5.75 15.29 9.70
N ILE A 121 -4.66 14.93 10.39
CA ILE A 121 -3.97 15.84 11.31
C ILE A 121 -3.46 17.08 10.57
N THR A 122 -2.92 16.91 9.37
CA THR A 122 -2.41 18.01 8.54
C THR A 122 -3.55 18.91 8.06
N ASP A 123 -4.67 18.36 7.60
CA ASP A 123 -5.86 19.09 7.18
C ASP A 123 -6.47 19.90 8.32
N LEU A 124 -6.57 19.30 9.51
CA LEU A 124 -7.03 20.00 10.70
C LEU A 124 -6.09 21.15 11.07
N ALA A 125 -4.77 20.95 10.97
CA ALA A 125 -3.80 22.02 11.18
C ALA A 125 -3.97 23.13 10.12
N ILE A 126 -4.09 22.79 8.83
CA ILE A 126 -4.31 23.78 7.76
C ILE A 126 -5.58 24.59 8.04
N ALA A 127 -6.68 23.91 8.37
CA ALA A 127 -7.95 24.55 8.68
C ALA A 127 -7.82 25.47 9.91
N ALA A 128 -7.26 24.99 11.02
CA ALA A 128 -7.08 25.75 12.25
C ALA A 128 -6.21 27.00 12.03
N PHE A 129 -5.07 26.86 11.35
CA PHE A 129 -4.19 27.98 11.02
C PHE A 129 -4.90 28.98 10.10
N SER A 130 -5.71 28.50 9.17
CA SER A 130 -6.50 29.35 8.28
C SER A 130 -7.59 30.15 9.01
N TYR A 131 -8.26 29.54 10.00
CA TYR A 131 -9.23 30.24 10.87
C TYR A 131 -8.56 31.22 11.83
N ALA A 132 -7.37 30.88 12.33
CA ALA A 132 -6.57 31.76 13.18
C ALA A 132 -5.86 32.89 12.41
N HIS A 133 -6.05 32.97 11.09
CA HIS A 133 -5.37 33.93 10.21
C HIS A 133 -3.83 33.86 10.31
N LEU A 134 -3.29 32.66 10.60
CA LEU A 134 -1.86 32.40 10.63
C LEU A 134 -1.30 32.24 9.20
N SER A 135 0.01 32.35 9.08
CA SER A 135 0.71 32.21 7.81
C SER A 135 0.58 30.78 7.26
N SER A 136 0.21 30.64 5.98
CA SER A 136 0.17 29.32 5.33
C SER A 136 1.56 28.68 5.22
N MET A 137 2.62 29.49 5.26
CA MET A 137 3.97 28.99 5.27
C MET A 137 4.32 28.26 6.58
N GLU A 138 3.57 28.44 7.69
CA GLU A 138 3.81 27.72 8.95
C GLU A 138 3.59 26.20 8.83
N TRP A 139 2.75 25.75 7.89
CA TRP A 139 2.48 24.33 7.65
C TRP A 139 2.96 23.86 6.27
N TRP A 140 3.17 24.77 5.31
CA TRP A 140 3.55 24.43 3.94
C TRP A 140 4.86 23.62 3.86
N TRP A 141 5.82 23.88 4.76
CA TRP A 141 7.10 23.18 4.77
C TRP A 141 7.02 21.68 5.16
N VAL A 142 5.88 21.22 5.71
CA VAL A 142 5.63 19.85 6.18
C VAL A 142 4.91 18.97 5.16
N ILE A 143 4.26 19.55 4.15
CA ILE A 143 3.32 18.86 3.23
C ILE A 143 3.79 17.54 2.63
N PRO A 144 5.08 17.32 2.31
CA PRO A 144 5.51 16.03 1.77
C PRO A 144 5.39 14.87 2.78
N LEU A 145 5.45 15.12 4.09
CA LEU A 145 5.54 14.06 5.11
C LEU A 145 4.31 13.14 5.16
N PRO A 146 3.06 13.64 5.14
CA PRO A 146 1.89 12.78 5.11
C PRO A 146 1.90 11.73 4.00
N TRP A 147 2.57 11.95 2.86
CA TRP A 147 2.61 10.99 1.76
C TRP A 147 3.61 9.85 1.93
N VAL A 148 4.54 9.94 2.89
CA VAL A 148 5.58 8.93 3.15
C VAL A 148 5.00 7.51 3.31
N PRO A 149 3.93 7.30 4.12
CA PRO A 149 3.34 5.98 4.31
C PRO A 149 2.85 5.37 2.99
N LEU A 150 2.27 6.15 2.07
CA LEU A 150 1.77 5.64 0.80
C LEU A 150 2.88 5.09 -0.09
N VAL A 151 3.99 5.83 -0.22
CA VAL A 151 5.12 5.42 -1.09
C VAL A 151 5.81 4.19 -0.52
N ILE A 152 6.16 4.20 0.77
CA ILE A 152 6.82 3.07 1.44
C ILE A 152 5.89 1.85 1.47
N GLY A 153 4.63 2.06 1.84
CA GLY A 153 3.62 1.02 1.90
C GLY A 153 3.38 0.34 0.58
N ALA A 154 3.21 1.13 -0.50
CA ALA A 154 3.03 0.58 -1.83
C ALA A 154 4.29 -0.14 -2.33
N TYR A 155 5.49 0.32 -1.98
CA TYR A 155 6.75 -0.37 -2.29
C TYR A 155 6.87 -1.73 -1.61
N VAL A 156 6.69 -1.77 -0.28
CA VAL A 156 6.71 -3.02 0.49
C VAL A 156 5.61 -3.97 0.01
N SER A 157 4.44 -3.42 -0.33
CA SER A 157 3.31 -4.17 -0.85
C SER A 157 3.59 -4.82 -2.20
N ILE A 158 4.11 -4.07 -3.19
CA ILE A 158 4.44 -4.64 -4.50
C ILE A 158 5.60 -5.63 -4.38
N HIS A 159 6.61 -5.37 -3.54
CA HIS A 159 7.70 -6.31 -3.28
C HIS A 159 7.18 -7.64 -2.71
N GLY A 160 6.31 -7.59 -1.70
CA GLY A 160 5.66 -8.78 -1.15
C GLY A 160 4.86 -9.55 -2.20
N PHE A 161 4.15 -8.84 -3.10
CA PHE A 161 3.40 -9.45 -4.19
C PHE A 161 4.31 -10.10 -5.24
N THR A 162 5.40 -9.45 -5.66
CA THR A 162 6.31 -10.00 -6.66
C THR A 162 7.03 -11.24 -6.14
N VAL A 163 7.56 -11.18 -4.92
CA VAL A 163 8.25 -12.31 -4.29
C VAL A 163 7.27 -13.47 -4.00
N GLY A 164 6.03 -13.17 -3.62
CA GLY A 164 5.04 -14.18 -3.27
C GLY A 164 4.31 -14.84 -4.46
N CYS A 165 4.12 -14.12 -5.57
CA CYS A 165 3.27 -14.57 -6.67
C CYS A 165 4.00 -14.79 -8.01
N SER A 166 5.27 -14.38 -8.14
CA SER A 166 5.97 -14.51 -9.43
C SER A 166 6.38 -15.97 -9.71
N PRO A 167 6.12 -16.51 -10.91
CA PRO A 167 6.58 -17.84 -11.31
C PRO A 167 8.11 -18.00 -11.27
N GLY A 168 8.84 -16.91 -11.50
CA GLY A 168 10.31 -16.84 -11.43
C GLY A 168 10.87 -16.50 -10.05
N SER A 169 10.04 -16.53 -9.00
CA SER A 169 10.47 -16.33 -7.61
C SER A 169 11.20 -17.57 -7.07
N PRO A 170 12.25 -17.41 -6.23
CA PRO A 170 12.90 -18.52 -5.52
C PRO A 170 11.98 -19.24 -4.51
N LEU A 171 10.76 -18.72 -4.30
CA LEU A 171 9.70 -19.33 -3.49
C LEU A 171 8.66 -20.11 -4.32
N SER A 172 8.73 -20.05 -5.66
CA SER A 172 7.83 -20.76 -6.55
C SER A 172 8.18 -22.25 -6.60
N SER A 173 7.19 -23.13 -6.38
CA SER A 173 7.33 -24.58 -6.57
C SER A 173 7.06 -25.04 -8.00
N VAL A 174 6.68 -24.10 -8.88
CA VAL A 174 6.50 -24.38 -10.31
C VAL A 174 7.89 -24.63 -10.89
N ASN A 175 8.21 -25.91 -11.12
CA ASN A 175 9.41 -26.31 -11.84
C ASN A 175 9.54 -25.44 -13.10
N SER A 176 10.59 -24.62 -13.15
CA SER A 176 10.97 -23.76 -14.29
C SER A 176 11.20 -24.53 -15.60
N GLN A 177 11.09 -25.87 -15.55
CA GLN A 177 11.16 -26.81 -16.66
C GLN A 177 9.80 -27.09 -17.34
N HIS A 178 8.64 -26.72 -16.76
CA HIS A 178 7.31 -26.95 -17.37
C HIS A 178 6.62 -25.68 -17.87
N SER A 179 7.23 -24.51 -17.68
CA SER A 179 6.79 -23.29 -18.37
C SER A 179 7.22 -23.37 -19.83
N ASN A 180 6.26 -23.56 -20.75
CA ASN A 180 6.47 -23.54 -22.20
C ASN A 180 7.47 -22.43 -22.60
N LEU A 181 8.41 -22.73 -23.51
CA LEU A 181 9.49 -21.82 -23.94
C LEU A 181 9.02 -20.42 -24.35
N GLY A 182 7.78 -20.27 -24.85
CA GLY A 182 7.16 -18.98 -25.19
C GLY A 182 6.76 -18.10 -23.99
N SER A 183 6.67 -18.66 -22.79
CA SER A 183 6.32 -17.93 -21.56
C SER A 183 7.54 -17.28 -20.89
N LYS A 184 8.76 -17.73 -21.19
CA LYS A 184 10.01 -17.20 -20.57
C LYS A 184 10.29 -15.73 -20.86
N TRP A 185 9.78 -15.18 -21.97
CA TRP A 185 10.00 -13.78 -22.35
C TRP A 185 9.16 -12.78 -21.54
N TYR A 186 8.07 -13.22 -20.91
CA TYR A 186 7.16 -12.34 -20.18
C TYR A 186 7.47 -12.19 -18.69
N TYR A 187 8.34 -13.05 -18.13
CA TYR A 187 8.62 -13.08 -16.70
C TYR A 187 10.08 -12.75 -16.43
N LEU A 188 10.33 -11.58 -15.82
CA LEU A 188 11.67 -11.26 -15.34
C LEU A 188 12.00 -12.15 -14.12
N PRO A 189 13.11 -12.90 -14.12
CA PRO A 189 13.49 -13.70 -12.97
C PRO A 189 13.80 -12.81 -11.77
N ILE A 190 13.41 -13.25 -10.58
CA ILE A 190 13.79 -12.61 -9.32
C ILE A 190 15.15 -13.20 -8.91
N PRO A 191 16.11 -12.39 -8.43
CA PRO A 191 17.38 -12.92 -7.95
C PRO A 191 17.20 -13.97 -6.85
N ASN A 192 17.94 -15.06 -6.97
CA ASN A 192 17.95 -16.18 -6.02
C ASN A 192 18.69 -15.87 -4.71
N TRP A 193 19.32 -14.71 -4.59
CA TRP A 193 20.13 -14.36 -3.43
C TRP A 193 19.27 -13.72 -2.32
N PRO A 194 19.07 -14.39 -1.16
CA PRO A 194 18.15 -13.89 -0.13
C PRO A 194 18.60 -12.57 0.47
N ALA A 195 19.92 -12.37 0.62
CA ALA A 195 20.46 -11.12 1.12
C ALA A 195 20.07 -9.95 0.21
N LEU A 196 20.11 -10.12 -1.12
CA LEU A 196 19.71 -9.09 -2.07
C LEU A 196 18.21 -8.79 -1.97
N VAL A 197 17.35 -9.81 -1.95
CA VAL A 197 15.88 -9.64 -1.89
C VAL A 197 15.44 -8.99 -0.57
N ASN A 198 16.07 -9.35 0.55
CA ASN A 198 15.79 -8.73 1.84
C ASN A 198 16.38 -7.31 1.93
N THR A 199 17.54 -7.06 1.31
CA THR A 199 18.14 -5.72 1.24
C THR A 199 17.28 -4.77 0.40
N THR A 200 16.75 -5.23 -0.73
CA THR A 200 15.83 -4.42 -1.56
C THR A 200 14.52 -4.12 -0.85
N LEU A 201 14.06 -4.97 0.08
CA LEU A 201 12.89 -4.66 0.91
C LEU A 201 13.13 -3.47 1.86
N ILE A 202 14.32 -3.38 2.47
CA ILE A 202 14.61 -2.45 3.57
C ILE A 202 15.28 -1.16 3.09
N VAL A 203 16.35 -1.26 2.29
CA VAL A 203 17.23 -0.13 1.97
C VAL A 203 16.52 1.01 1.25
N PRO A 204 15.71 0.78 0.19
CA PRO A 204 14.97 1.85 -0.48
C PRO A 204 14.01 2.59 0.47
N CYS A 205 13.35 1.86 1.38
CA CYS A 205 12.45 2.45 2.37
C CYS A 205 13.21 3.38 3.34
N VAL A 206 14.36 2.93 3.85
CA VAL A 206 15.19 3.73 4.78
C VAL A 206 15.79 4.95 4.09
N LEU A 207 16.33 4.79 2.87
CA LEU A 207 16.86 5.92 2.08
C LEU A 207 15.78 6.95 1.76
N PHE A 208 14.59 6.49 1.35
CA PHE A 208 13.47 7.38 1.07
C PHE A 208 13.01 8.11 2.35
N PHE A 209 12.83 7.39 3.45
CA PHE A 209 12.41 7.97 4.73
C PHE A 209 13.41 9.02 5.24
N THR A 210 14.69 8.68 5.27
CA THR A 210 15.76 9.58 5.74
C THR A 210 15.90 10.81 4.85
N SER A 211 15.79 10.67 3.53
CA SER A 211 15.81 11.82 2.62
C SER A 211 14.59 12.73 2.79
N ALA A 212 13.39 12.16 2.95
CA ALA A 212 12.16 12.93 3.19
C ALA A 212 12.23 13.73 4.50
N ILE A 213 12.67 13.09 5.60
CA ILE A 213 12.83 13.76 6.91
C ILE A 213 13.95 14.80 6.87
N GLY A 214 15.07 14.49 6.23
CA GLY A 214 16.19 15.43 6.07
C GLY A 214 15.77 16.70 5.34
N LEU A 215 15.05 16.56 4.21
CA LEU A 215 14.58 17.70 3.43
C LEU A 215 13.50 18.52 4.14
N VAL A 216 12.61 17.87 4.90
CA VAL A 216 11.62 18.59 5.73
C VAL A 216 12.29 19.33 6.89
N SER A 217 13.34 18.75 7.47
CA SER A 217 14.12 19.43 8.51
C SER A 217 14.81 20.67 7.96
N MET A 218 15.37 20.58 6.73
CA MET A 218 15.97 21.72 6.04
C MET A 218 14.92 22.78 5.68
N SER A 219 13.76 22.40 5.13
CA SER A 219 12.69 23.35 4.83
C SER A 219 12.21 24.07 6.09
N GLY A 220 11.99 23.35 7.19
CA GLY A 220 11.63 23.92 8.49
C GLY A 220 12.69 24.89 9.03
N TYR A 221 13.97 24.52 8.98
CA TYR A 221 15.08 25.40 9.40
C TYR A 221 15.07 26.72 8.61
N HIS A 222 14.98 26.64 7.28
CA HIS A 222 14.96 27.82 6.42
C HIS A 222 13.70 28.67 6.63
N TYR A 223 12.55 28.05 6.92
CA TYR A 223 11.33 28.76 7.26
C TYR A 223 11.49 29.59 8.55
N TYR A 224 11.96 28.99 9.64
CA TYR A 224 12.17 29.71 10.91
C TYR A 224 13.25 30.78 10.79
N HIS A 225 14.29 30.52 9.98
CA HIS A 225 15.29 31.53 9.64
C HIS A 225 14.68 32.71 8.88
N ALA A 226 13.84 32.46 7.87
CA ALA A 226 13.15 33.50 7.11
C ALA A 226 12.21 34.34 8.01
N LYS A 227 11.48 33.68 8.91
CA LYS A 227 10.63 34.34 9.91
C LYS A 227 11.42 35.23 10.87
N TYR A 228 12.60 34.77 11.31
CA TYR A 228 13.52 35.58 12.12
C TYR A 228 14.08 36.78 11.34
N LEU A 229 14.50 36.56 10.09
CA LEU A 229 14.99 37.64 9.21
C LEU A 229 13.92 38.70 8.95
N ALA A 230 12.67 38.28 8.70
CA ALA A 230 11.55 39.20 8.51
C ALA A 230 11.37 40.12 9.73
N ARG A 231 11.39 39.55 10.95
CA ARG A 231 11.27 40.32 12.20
C ARG A 231 12.45 41.26 12.45
N LYS A 232 13.65 40.87 12.01
CA LYS A 232 14.88 41.64 12.23
C LYS A 232 15.04 42.79 11.23
N LEU A 233 14.63 42.57 9.98
CA LEU A 233 14.93 43.49 8.88
C LEU A 233 13.75 44.39 8.48
N LEU A 234 12.51 43.91 8.56
CA LEU A 234 11.33 44.72 8.23
C LEU A 234 10.96 45.63 9.41
N SER A 235 10.46 46.82 9.10
CA SER A 235 9.93 47.72 10.13
C SER A 235 8.69 47.12 10.80
N VAL A 236 8.48 47.49 12.06
CA VAL A 236 7.32 47.04 12.85
C VAL A 236 6.01 47.47 12.19
N GLU A 237 5.98 48.63 11.55
CA GLU A 237 4.82 49.15 10.82
C GLU A 237 4.47 48.28 9.61
N ILE A 238 5.44 47.90 8.78
CA ILE A 238 5.22 47.01 7.64
C ILE A 238 4.71 45.65 8.11
N LEU A 239 5.32 45.08 9.16
CA LEU A 239 4.86 43.82 9.74
C LEU A 239 3.43 43.93 10.29
N HIS A 240 3.09 45.06 10.92
CA HIS A 240 1.74 45.33 11.40
C HIS A 240 0.73 45.41 10.26
N GLN A 241 1.08 46.07 9.15
CA GLN A 241 0.22 46.16 7.96
C GLN A 241 0.02 44.81 7.28
N ILE A 242 1.08 44.00 7.15
CA ILE A 242 0.98 42.62 6.64
C ILE A 242 0.02 41.81 7.51
N HIS A 243 0.11 41.94 8.84
CA HIS A 243 -0.81 41.27 9.76
C HIS A 243 -2.23 41.83 9.66
N ALA A 244 -2.40 43.15 9.52
CA ALA A 244 -3.72 43.77 9.33
C ALA A 244 -4.38 43.31 8.02
N LEU A 245 -3.62 43.12 6.94
CA LEU A 245 -4.09 42.53 5.68
C LEU A 245 -4.59 41.10 5.89
N ALA A 246 -3.87 40.27 6.67
CA ALA A 246 -4.29 38.90 6.97
C ALA A 246 -5.65 38.82 7.69
N HIS A 247 -5.98 39.83 8.49
CA HIS A 247 -7.25 39.96 9.21
C HIS A 247 -8.34 40.72 8.44
N ASN A 248 -8.10 41.11 7.18
CA ASN A 248 -8.97 42.02 6.41
C ASN A 248 -9.26 43.35 7.14
N LYS A 249 -8.29 43.86 7.90
CA LYS A 249 -8.36 45.10 8.69
C LYS A 249 -7.39 46.17 8.21
N ALA A 250 -6.75 45.95 7.06
CA ALA A 250 -5.78 46.90 6.52
C ALA A 250 -6.43 48.26 6.28
N LYS A 251 -5.71 49.31 6.71
CA LYS A 251 -6.07 50.69 6.48
C LYS A 251 -4.92 51.38 5.73
N PRO A 252 -5.19 52.44 4.96
CA PRO A 252 -4.15 53.31 4.44
C PRO A 252 -3.21 53.71 5.58
N PHE A 253 -1.91 53.66 5.32
CA PHE A 253 -0.87 54.04 6.29
C PHE A 253 -0.02 55.17 5.74
N ASP A 254 0.72 55.83 6.62
CA ASP A 254 1.47 57.02 6.23
C ASP A 254 2.55 56.64 5.21
N GLY A 255 2.48 57.25 4.02
CA GLY A 255 3.38 56.94 2.91
C GLY A 255 3.03 55.71 2.07
N ASP A 256 1.81 55.18 2.14
CA ASP A 256 1.35 54.04 1.32
C ASP A 256 1.55 54.24 -0.20
N GLN A 257 1.28 55.45 -0.69
CA GLN A 257 1.47 55.85 -2.09
C GLN A 257 2.88 56.36 -2.41
N LEU A 258 3.74 56.53 -1.40
CA LEU A 258 5.13 56.91 -1.64
C LEU A 258 5.88 55.74 -2.28
N VAL A 259 6.81 56.09 -3.16
CA VAL A 259 7.72 55.12 -3.77
C VAL A 259 8.60 54.52 -2.68
N ALA A 260 8.69 53.19 -2.66
CA ALA A 260 9.54 52.46 -1.72
C ALA A 260 11.02 52.81 -1.95
N SER A 261 11.78 53.02 -0.88
CA SER A 261 13.21 53.28 -0.98
C SER A 261 13.98 52.05 -1.46
N ASP A 262 15.10 52.26 -2.15
CA ASP A 262 15.97 51.17 -2.63
C ASP A 262 16.40 50.22 -1.50
N GLN A 263 16.67 50.78 -0.31
CA GLN A 263 17.02 49.99 0.87
C GLN A 263 15.85 49.10 1.34
N LEU A 264 14.62 49.61 1.28
CA LEU A 264 13.43 48.85 1.65
C LEU A 264 13.15 47.74 0.62
N ILE A 265 13.28 48.03 -0.68
CA ILE A 265 13.15 47.05 -1.76
C ILE A 265 14.19 45.94 -1.60
N TYR A 266 15.46 46.29 -1.39
CA TYR A 266 16.52 45.30 -1.18
C TYR A 266 16.27 44.45 0.07
N THR A 267 15.76 45.06 1.14
CA THR A 267 15.39 44.34 2.36
C THR A 267 14.24 43.36 2.12
N ALA A 268 13.22 43.78 1.38
CA ALA A 268 12.12 42.91 0.98
C ALA A 268 12.61 41.75 0.10
N ARG A 269 13.48 42.00 -0.89
CA ARG A 269 14.11 40.95 -1.71
C ARG A 269 14.84 39.91 -0.85
N ARG A 270 15.58 40.35 0.18
CA ARG A 270 16.27 39.43 1.12
C ARG A 270 15.31 38.55 1.91
N VAL A 271 14.23 39.12 2.44
CA VAL A 271 13.21 38.37 3.19
C VAL A 271 12.51 37.38 2.27
N THR A 272 12.07 37.84 1.11
CA THR A 272 11.41 37.02 0.08
C THR A 272 12.29 35.85 -0.36
N ALA A 273 13.56 36.09 -0.68
CA ALA A 273 14.49 35.04 -1.07
C ALA A 273 14.62 33.96 0.02
N ALA A 274 14.64 34.34 1.30
CA ALA A 274 14.67 33.38 2.40
C ALA A 274 13.39 32.53 2.49
N TYR A 275 12.21 33.11 2.27
CA TYR A 275 10.95 32.34 2.21
C TYR A 275 10.91 31.39 1.00
N PHE A 276 11.36 31.83 -0.18
CA PHE A 276 11.42 30.94 -1.34
C PHE A 276 12.52 29.88 -1.21
N GLU A 277 13.57 30.12 -0.44
CA GLU A 277 14.56 29.08 -0.14
C GLU A 277 13.95 27.92 0.66
N SER A 278 13.07 28.22 1.63
CA SER A 278 12.26 27.20 2.30
C SER A 278 11.38 26.43 1.31
N HIS A 279 10.72 27.15 0.39
CA HIS A 279 9.88 26.56 -0.66
C HIS A 279 10.70 25.68 -1.63
N ARG A 280 11.95 26.05 -1.93
CA ARG A 280 12.87 25.26 -2.77
C ARG A 280 13.06 23.86 -2.21
N TYR A 281 13.33 23.74 -0.91
CA TYR A 281 13.48 22.44 -0.25
C TYR A 281 12.19 21.61 -0.27
N VAL A 282 11.03 22.25 -0.13
CA VAL A 282 9.73 21.58 -0.33
C VAL A 282 9.64 21.02 -1.74
N CYS A 283 9.96 21.81 -2.76
CA CYS A 283 9.91 21.37 -4.16
C CYS A 283 10.92 20.27 -4.50
N ILE A 284 12.12 20.30 -3.93
CA ILE A 284 13.08 19.19 -4.06
C ILE A 284 12.51 17.91 -3.46
N ASN A 285 11.91 18.01 -2.27
CA ASN A 285 11.30 16.85 -1.63
C ASN A 285 10.16 16.30 -2.50
N LEU A 286 9.24 17.16 -2.96
CA LEU A 286 8.16 16.79 -3.87
C LEU A 286 8.68 16.14 -5.17
N ALA A 287 9.81 16.61 -5.72
CA ALA A 287 10.44 15.99 -6.89
C ALA A 287 10.97 14.58 -6.59
N ILE A 288 11.56 14.34 -5.41
CA ILE A 288 11.97 13.01 -4.96
C ILE A 288 10.76 12.10 -4.78
N PHE A 289 9.66 12.60 -4.22
CA PHE A 289 8.40 11.86 -4.13
C PHE A 289 7.87 11.44 -5.51
N ALA A 290 7.85 12.38 -6.46
CA ALA A 290 7.44 12.07 -7.84
C ALA A 290 8.36 11.02 -8.48
N ALA A 291 9.67 11.15 -8.32
CA ALA A 291 10.65 10.20 -8.85
C ALA A 291 10.48 8.81 -8.22
N ALA A 292 10.28 8.73 -6.90
CA ALA A 292 10.05 7.47 -6.19
C ALA A 292 8.73 6.81 -6.61
N ALA A 293 7.66 7.58 -6.79
CA ALA A 293 6.38 7.07 -7.27
C ALA A 293 6.49 6.53 -8.71
N TRP A 294 7.21 7.21 -9.60
CA TRP A 294 7.50 6.69 -10.94
C TRP A 294 8.40 5.45 -10.91
N ALA A 295 9.40 5.42 -10.03
CA ALA A 295 10.24 4.24 -9.84
C ALA A 295 9.42 3.03 -9.33
N LEU A 296 8.40 3.26 -8.49
CA LEU A 296 7.44 2.26 -8.03
C LEU A 296 6.49 1.78 -9.15
N PHE A 297 6.16 2.65 -10.11
CA PHE A 297 5.31 2.29 -11.23
C PHE A 297 5.96 1.23 -12.13
N ILE A 298 7.29 1.26 -12.28
CA ILE A 298 8.06 0.29 -13.05
C ILE A 298 7.80 -1.17 -12.62
N PRO A 299 7.99 -1.57 -11.35
CA PRO A 299 7.68 -2.94 -10.93
C PRO A 299 6.19 -3.27 -10.97
N CYS A 300 5.29 -2.30 -10.86
CA CYS A 300 3.85 -2.54 -11.06
C CYS A 300 3.53 -3.01 -12.49
N ILE A 301 4.18 -2.40 -13.50
CA ILE A 301 4.04 -2.83 -14.90
C ILE A 301 4.83 -4.12 -15.16
N ILE A 302 6.13 -4.13 -14.84
CA ILE A 302 7.04 -5.21 -15.25
C ILE A 302 6.74 -6.53 -14.54
N TYR A 303 6.35 -6.47 -13.26
CA TYR A 303 6.05 -7.68 -12.49
C TYR A 303 4.56 -7.81 -12.19
N GLY A 304 3.87 -6.73 -11.84
CA GLY A 304 2.45 -6.78 -11.48
C GLY A 304 1.57 -7.30 -12.62
N LEU A 305 1.63 -6.67 -13.80
CA LEU A 305 0.78 -7.04 -14.94
C LEU A 305 1.06 -8.46 -15.47
N PRO A 306 2.31 -8.91 -15.68
CA PRO A 306 2.56 -10.29 -16.08
C PRO A 306 2.13 -11.31 -15.03
N ASN A 307 2.32 -11.02 -13.73
CA ASN A 307 1.91 -11.95 -12.67
C ASN A 307 0.39 -12.12 -12.61
N ILE A 308 -0.42 -11.08 -12.88
CA ILE A 308 -1.89 -11.27 -12.93
C ILE A 308 -2.33 -12.10 -14.14
N VAL A 309 -1.65 -11.99 -15.28
CA VAL A 309 -1.91 -12.84 -16.47
C VAL A 309 -1.59 -14.29 -16.12
N SER A 310 -0.44 -14.52 -15.49
CA SER A 310 -0.04 -15.86 -15.01
C SER A 310 -1.04 -16.45 -14.03
N LEU A 311 -1.53 -15.65 -13.08
CA LEU A 311 -2.54 -16.09 -12.11
C LEU A 311 -3.85 -16.48 -12.80
N VAL A 312 -4.31 -15.71 -13.79
CA VAL A 312 -5.51 -16.03 -14.57
C VAL A 312 -5.32 -17.31 -15.38
N ASP A 313 -4.19 -17.45 -16.07
CA ASP A 313 -3.88 -18.64 -16.86
C ASP A 313 -3.76 -19.88 -15.96
N HIS A 314 -3.13 -19.74 -14.80
CA HIS A 314 -3.00 -20.82 -13.82
C HIS A 314 -4.36 -21.28 -13.31
N VAL A 315 -5.23 -20.34 -12.92
CA VAL A 315 -6.59 -20.70 -12.47
C VAL A 315 -7.36 -21.36 -13.61
N CYS A 316 -7.38 -20.79 -14.80
CA CYS A 316 -8.05 -21.36 -15.97
C CYS A 316 -7.53 -22.77 -16.31
N SER A 317 -6.23 -23.04 -16.14
CA SER A 317 -5.65 -24.37 -16.40
C SER A 317 -6.13 -25.47 -15.45
N ARG A 318 -6.63 -25.09 -14.26
CA ARG A 318 -7.19 -26.03 -13.27
C ARG A 318 -8.71 -26.15 -13.36
N TYR A 319 -9.34 -25.51 -14.34
CA TYR A 319 -10.78 -25.58 -14.55
C TYR A 319 -11.15 -27.02 -14.98
N PRO A 320 -12.20 -27.63 -14.38
CA PRO A 320 -12.53 -29.03 -14.66
C PRO A 320 -13.00 -29.26 -16.11
N ASP A 321 -13.66 -28.28 -16.71
CA ASP A 321 -14.15 -28.35 -18.08
C ASP A 321 -13.19 -27.66 -19.07
N PRO A 322 -13.11 -28.13 -20.33
CA PRO A 322 -12.36 -27.42 -21.35
C PRO A 322 -12.92 -26.01 -21.55
N LEU A 323 -12.04 -25.01 -21.54
CA LEU A 323 -12.40 -23.62 -21.79
C LEU A 323 -13.05 -23.48 -23.18
N PRO A 324 -14.02 -22.57 -23.35
CA PRO A 324 -14.60 -22.30 -24.66
C PRO A 324 -13.50 -21.94 -25.67
N PRO A 325 -13.57 -22.41 -26.93
CA PRO A 325 -12.54 -22.15 -27.94
C PRO A 325 -12.34 -20.65 -28.23
N ASN A 326 -13.34 -19.82 -27.91
CA ASN A 326 -13.29 -18.37 -28.05
C ASN A 326 -12.57 -17.66 -26.87
N CYS A 327 -12.07 -18.39 -25.86
CA CYS A 327 -11.41 -17.84 -24.67
C CYS A 327 -9.88 -17.95 -24.75
N THR A 328 -9.26 -17.26 -25.71
CA THR A 328 -7.80 -17.30 -25.90
C THR A 328 -7.08 -16.16 -25.19
N GLY A 329 -7.70 -14.97 -25.14
CA GLY A 329 -7.09 -13.77 -24.56
C GLY A 329 -7.30 -13.61 -23.04
N PHE A 330 -6.44 -12.80 -22.41
CA PHE A 330 -6.51 -12.47 -20.98
C PHE A 330 -7.90 -11.95 -20.56
N PHE A 331 -8.43 -10.96 -21.28
CA PHE A 331 -9.73 -10.35 -20.95
C PHE A 331 -10.89 -11.35 -21.09
N GLN A 332 -10.84 -12.24 -22.08
CA GLN A 332 -11.88 -13.27 -22.28
C GLN A 332 -11.84 -14.32 -21.17
N LYS A 333 -10.64 -14.76 -20.77
CA LYS A 333 -10.43 -15.67 -19.64
C LYS A 333 -10.89 -15.04 -18.32
N LEU A 334 -10.57 -13.76 -18.11
CA LEU A 334 -11.02 -13.01 -16.93
C LEU A 334 -12.55 -12.87 -16.91
N LEU A 335 -13.15 -12.47 -18.03
CA LEU A 335 -14.60 -12.35 -18.14
C LEU A 335 -15.30 -13.70 -17.89
N TYR A 336 -14.75 -14.78 -18.43
CA TYR A 336 -15.23 -16.13 -18.18
C TYR A 336 -15.14 -16.48 -16.69
N LEU A 337 -14.00 -16.23 -16.04
CA LEU A 337 -13.82 -16.48 -14.60
C LEU A 337 -14.81 -15.70 -13.72
N VAL A 338 -15.11 -14.45 -14.08
CA VAL A 338 -16.04 -13.60 -13.31
C VAL A 338 -17.50 -14.01 -13.52
N THR A 339 -17.88 -14.41 -14.75
CA THR A 339 -19.29 -14.64 -15.11
C THR A 339 -19.74 -16.09 -14.97
N LYS A 340 -18.91 -17.05 -15.38
CA LYS A 340 -19.27 -18.48 -15.44
C LYS A 340 -18.32 -19.39 -14.68
N GLY A 341 -17.09 -18.96 -14.43
CA GLY A 341 -16.03 -19.78 -13.84
C GLY A 341 -15.97 -19.77 -12.30
N ARG A 342 -17.06 -19.40 -11.61
CA ARG A 342 -17.12 -19.45 -10.14
C ARG A 342 -17.27 -20.91 -9.70
N PRO A 343 -16.33 -21.47 -8.92
CA PRO A 343 -16.40 -22.88 -8.51
C PRO A 343 -17.58 -23.12 -7.54
N SER A 344 -18.31 -24.21 -7.78
CA SER A 344 -19.33 -24.73 -6.85
C SER A 344 -18.67 -25.45 -5.66
N SER A 345 -19.34 -25.51 -4.51
CA SER A 345 -18.75 -25.95 -3.23
C SER A 345 -18.31 -27.43 -3.17
N SER A 346 -18.66 -28.24 -4.16
CA SER A 346 -18.09 -29.57 -4.34
C SER A 346 -16.96 -29.49 -5.36
N ASN A 347 -15.69 -29.67 -4.97
CA ASN A 347 -14.65 -30.26 -5.82
C ASN A 347 -13.28 -30.37 -5.14
N ASN A 348 -12.55 -31.42 -5.56
CA ASN A 348 -11.28 -31.92 -5.03
C ASN A 348 -10.14 -30.89 -4.98
N SER A 349 -9.12 -31.15 -4.13
CA SER A 349 -7.90 -30.33 -3.96
C SER A 349 -7.07 -30.13 -5.25
N ALA A 350 -7.30 -30.92 -6.29
CA ALA A 350 -6.66 -30.80 -7.60
C ALA A 350 -7.36 -29.80 -8.56
N GLN A 351 -8.63 -29.46 -8.32
CA GLN A 351 -9.43 -28.56 -9.15
C GLN A 351 -9.44 -27.13 -8.57
N ILE A 352 -9.94 -26.15 -9.33
CA ILE A 352 -10.10 -24.77 -8.84
C ILE A 352 -10.96 -24.78 -7.57
N ASN A 353 -10.34 -24.43 -6.45
CA ASN A 353 -11.03 -24.17 -5.19
C ASN A 353 -11.51 -22.70 -5.16
N LEU A 354 -12.65 -22.45 -4.50
CA LEU A 354 -13.21 -21.13 -4.23
C LEU A 354 -12.18 -20.15 -3.65
N GLY A 355 -11.27 -20.61 -2.79
CA GLY A 355 -10.20 -19.79 -2.24
C GLY A 355 -9.20 -19.29 -3.30
N MET A 356 -8.86 -20.14 -4.27
CA MET A 356 -7.95 -19.78 -5.36
C MET A 356 -8.61 -18.77 -6.32
N TRP A 357 -9.88 -18.99 -6.68
CA TRP A 357 -10.65 -18.06 -7.52
C TRP A 357 -10.74 -16.67 -6.89
N LYS A 358 -11.16 -16.58 -5.63
CA LYS A 358 -11.26 -15.31 -4.89
C LYS A 358 -9.94 -14.56 -4.90
N MET A 359 -8.86 -15.27 -4.61
CA MET A 359 -7.51 -14.71 -4.55
C MET A 359 -7.02 -14.11 -5.85
N THR A 360 -7.30 -14.77 -6.97
CA THR A 360 -6.96 -14.24 -8.28
C THR A 360 -7.75 -12.97 -8.61
N ILE A 361 -9.05 -12.92 -8.31
CA ILE A 361 -9.86 -11.71 -8.51
C ILE A 361 -9.33 -10.55 -7.66
N ILE A 362 -9.00 -10.79 -6.40
CA ILE A 362 -8.46 -9.75 -5.51
C ILE A 362 -7.09 -9.26 -6.00
N ALA A 363 -6.20 -10.17 -6.40
CA ALA A 363 -4.88 -9.83 -6.94
C ALA A 363 -4.99 -8.93 -8.19
N ILE A 364 -5.97 -9.20 -9.06
CA ILE A 364 -6.24 -8.39 -10.25
C ILE A 364 -6.70 -6.99 -9.85
N VAL A 365 -7.69 -6.88 -8.96
CA VAL A 365 -8.18 -5.57 -8.48
C VAL A 365 -7.04 -4.79 -7.83
N TYR A 366 -6.26 -5.42 -6.96
CA TYR A 366 -5.12 -4.82 -6.27
C TYR A 366 -4.05 -4.28 -7.23
N ILE A 367 -3.61 -5.06 -8.23
CA ILE A 367 -2.60 -4.58 -9.19
C ILE A 367 -3.16 -3.47 -10.08
N ASN A 368 -4.41 -3.56 -10.53
CA ASN A 368 -5.02 -2.48 -11.30
C ASN A 368 -5.10 -1.18 -10.48
N VAL A 369 -5.50 -1.26 -9.21
CA VAL A 369 -5.49 -0.11 -8.30
C VAL A 369 -4.09 0.50 -8.22
N LEU A 370 -3.04 -0.29 -8.02
CA LEU A 370 -1.67 0.25 -8.00
C LEU A 370 -1.25 0.89 -9.33
N VAL A 371 -1.57 0.26 -10.46
CA VAL A 371 -1.22 0.77 -11.80
C VAL A 371 -1.89 2.12 -12.09
N PHE A 372 -3.13 2.34 -11.64
CA PHE A 372 -3.80 3.63 -11.85
C PHE A 372 -3.47 4.67 -10.78
N CYS A 373 -3.41 4.26 -9.50
CA CYS A 373 -3.23 5.19 -8.40
C CYS A 373 -1.79 5.71 -8.30
N VAL A 374 -0.76 4.86 -8.50
CA VAL A 374 0.64 5.28 -8.33
C VAL A 374 1.00 6.48 -9.24
N PRO A 375 0.69 6.48 -10.55
CA PRO A 375 0.90 7.64 -11.40
C PRO A 375 0.05 8.86 -11.01
N ALA A 376 -1.20 8.64 -10.59
CA ALA A 376 -2.09 9.72 -10.15
C ALA A 376 -1.52 10.44 -8.91
N PHE A 377 -0.97 9.69 -7.95
CA PHE A 377 -0.28 10.24 -6.79
C PHE A 377 1.01 10.97 -7.17
N ALA A 378 1.75 10.50 -8.17
CA ALA A 378 2.96 11.18 -8.66
C ALA A 378 2.65 12.53 -9.33
N PHE A 379 1.47 12.68 -9.94
CA PHE A 379 1.08 13.86 -10.69
C PHE A 379 0.96 15.11 -9.81
N ILE A 380 0.49 14.99 -8.56
CA ILE A 380 0.32 16.13 -7.64
C ILE A 380 1.66 16.82 -7.33
N PRO A 381 2.72 16.12 -6.84
CA PRO A 381 4.02 16.73 -6.64
C PRO A 381 4.60 17.33 -7.93
N ILE A 382 4.41 16.67 -9.09
CA ILE A 382 4.84 17.23 -10.40
C ILE A 382 4.12 18.54 -10.70
N TYR A 383 2.80 18.59 -10.51
CA TYR A 383 2.00 19.79 -10.71
C TYR A 383 2.47 20.94 -9.81
N ILE A 384 2.72 20.68 -8.53
CA ILE A 384 3.22 21.69 -7.60
C ILE A 384 4.58 22.21 -8.05
N VAL A 385 5.53 21.33 -8.35
CA VAL A 385 6.89 21.72 -8.76
C VAL A 385 6.88 22.47 -10.08
N ALA A 386 6.20 21.96 -11.11
CA ALA A 386 6.14 22.58 -12.43
C ALA A 386 5.32 23.89 -12.45
N GLY A 387 4.30 24.00 -11.58
CA GLY A 387 3.51 25.21 -11.44
C GLY A 387 4.25 26.32 -10.69
N THR A 388 5.08 25.97 -9.70
CA THR A 388 5.81 26.93 -8.86
C THR A 388 7.17 27.31 -9.46
N TYR A 389 7.94 26.37 -9.98
CA TYR A 389 9.29 26.61 -10.52
C TYR A 389 9.35 26.51 -12.05
N PRO A 390 10.03 27.47 -12.73
CA PRO A 390 10.57 28.74 -12.20
C PRO A 390 9.51 29.86 -12.14
N LYS A 391 8.38 29.70 -12.84
CA LYS A 391 7.45 30.79 -13.16
C LYS A 391 6.81 31.44 -11.93
N GLY A 392 6.29 30.66 -10.99
CA GLY A 392 5.62 31.17 -9.80
C GLY A 392 6.58 31.89 -8.84
N VAL A 393 7.82 31.41 -8.72
CA VAL A 393 8.87 32.07 -7.92
C VAL A 393 9.30 33.39 -8.57
N LEU A 394 9.48 33.41 -9.90
CA LEU A 394 9.81 34.64 -10.63
C LEU A 394 8.71 35.69 -10.56
N SER A 395 7.44 35.27 -10.56
CA SER A 395 6.30 36.18 -10.42
C SER A 395 6.02 36.60 -8.97
N GLY A 396 6.69 35.99 -7.98
CA GLY A 396 6.43 36.26 -6.57
C GLY A 396 5.09 35.76 -6.07
N ASP A 397 4.42 34.87 -6.81
CA ASP A 397 3.08 34.39 -6.49
C ASP A 397 2.97 32.87 -6.70
N ILE A 398 2.91 32.15 -5.58
CA ILE A 398 2.72 30.70 -5.52
C ILE A 398 1.31 30.32 -4.99
N VAL A 399 0.50 31.31 -4.63
CA VAL A 399 -0.81 31.11 -3.99
C VAL A 399 -1.79 30.33 -4.87
N PRO A 400 -1.90 30.58 -6.20
CA PRO A 400 -2.82 29.84 -7.06
C PRO A 400 -2.51 28.34 -7.14
N VAL A 401 -1.22 28.00 -7.22
CA VAL A 401 -0.76 26.61 -7.30
C VAL A 401 -1.01 25.91 -5.97
N MET A 402 -0.67 26.55 -4.85
CA MET A 402 -0.95 26.04 -3.51
C MET A 402 -2.45 25.80 -3.28
N THR A 403 -3.30 26.74 -3.70
CA THR A 403 -4.76 26.67 -3.56
C THR A 403 -5.33 25.49 -4.36
N THR A 404 -4.84 25.28 -5.58
CA THR A 404 -5.31 24.19 -6.45
C THR A 404 -4.79 22.83 -5.98
N ALA A 405 -3.55 22.78 -5.50
CA ALA A 405 -2.95 21.57 -4.94
C ALA A 405 -3.73 21.05 -3.72
N VAL A 406 -4.12 21.93 -2.79
CA VAL A 406 -4.93 21.54 -1.63
C VAL A 406 -6.23 20.86 -2.05
N LEU A 407 -6.94 21.39 -3.05
CA LEU A 407 -8.16 20.77 -3.56
C LEU A 407 -7.90 19.40 -4.20
N ALA A 408 -6.83 19.27 -4.99
CA ALA A 408 -6.44 18.01 -5.58
C ALA A 408 -6.16 16.94 -4.52
N ILE A 409 -5.51 17.32 -3.41
CA ILE A 409 -5.21 16.38 -2.33
C ILE A 409 -6.46 16.00 -1.54
N CYS A 410 -7.43 16.91 -1.38
CA CYS A 410 -8.73 16.57 -0.80
C CYS A 410 -9.40 15.45 -1.61
N LEU A 411 -9.46 15.57 -2.95
CA LEU A 411 -10.05 14.55 -3.83
C LEU A 411 -9.34 13.19 -3.71
N VAL A 412 -8.03 13.21 -3.58
CA VAL A 412 -7.22 12.00 -3.37
C VAL A 412 -7.49 11.37 -2.01
N SER A 413 -7.69 12.17 -0.97
CA SER A 413 -8.03 11.69 0.37
C SER A 413 -9.39 11.02 0.41
N ILE A 414 -10.39 11.61 -0.24
CA ILE A 414 -11.74 11.05 -0.45
C ILE A 414 -11.66 9.69 -1.19
N SER A 415 -10.88 9.64 -2.27
CA SER A 415 -10.66 8.41 -3.05
C SER A 415 -9.98 7.32 -2.20
N SER A 416 -9.02 7.71 -1.35
CA SER A 416 -8.32 6.82 -0.43
C SER A 416 -9.23 6.30 0.69
N CYS A 417 -10.15 7.13 1.19
CA CYS A 417 -11.19 6.73 2.14
C CYS A 417 -12.11 5.67 1.54
N THR A 418 -12.57 5.91 0.31
CA THR A 418 -13.41 4.95 -0.42
C THR A 418 -12.69 3.61 -0.58
N PHE A 419 -11.42 3.63 -0.97
CA PHE A 419 -10.61 2.40 -1.07
C PHE A 419 -10.50 1.67 0.27
N PHE A 420 -10.20 2.39 1.36
CA PHE A 420 -10.10 1.81 2.69
C PHE A 420 -11.43 1.22 3.19
N ALA A 421 -12.55 1.89 2.92
CA ALA A 421 -13.89 1.42 3.27
C ALA A 421 -14.26 0.13 2.53
N VAL A 422 -14.04 0.09 1.21
CA VAL A 422 -14.26 -1.11 0.38
C VAL A 422 -13.40 -2.25 0.90
N PHE A 423 -12.13 -1.98 1.22
CA PHE A 423 -11.24 -2.99 1.78
C PHE A 423 -11.75 -3.56 3.10
N CYS A 424 -12.14 -2.71 4.05
CA CYS A 424 -12.65 -3.15 5.35
C CYS A 424 -13.95 -3.95 5.18
N MET A 425 -14.80 -3.57 4.22
CA MET A 425 -15.99 -4.35 3.86
C MET A 425 -15.61 -5.73 3.31
N VAL A 426 -14.67 -5.84 2.39
CA VAL A 426 -14.23 -7.15 1.84
C VAL A 426 -13.58 -8.01 2.92
N ALA A 427 -12.69 -7.43 3.74
CA ALA A 427 -12.01 -8.13 4.83
C ALA A 427 -12.96 -8.67 5.90
N THR A 428 -14.06 -7.95 6.18
CA THR A 428 -15.08 -8.40 7.11
C THR A 428 -15.99 -9.45 6.49
N LEU A 429 -16.22 -9.44 5.18
CA LEU A 429 -17.07 -10.41 4.49
C LEU A 429 -16.37 -11.74 4.20
N ASP A 430 -15.04 -11.77 4.06
CA ASP A 430 -14.32 -12.96 3.58
C ASP A 430 -13.08 -13.33 4.43
N PRO A 431 -13.13 -14.42 5.22
CA PRO A 431 -11.99 -14.87 6.01
C PRO A 431 -10.80 -15.37 5.17
N LEU A 432 -11.01 -15.71 3.88
CA LEU A 432 -9.91 -16.10 2.97
C LEU A 432 -9.04 -14.91 2.58
N PHE A 433 -9.60 -13.70 2.56
CA PHE A 433 -8.91 -12.44 2.29
C PHE A 433 -7.78 -12.18 3.31
N ILE A 434 -8.00 -12.61 4.55
CA ILE A 434 -7.10 -12.46 5.70
C ILE A 434 -5.91 -13.41 5.59
N ALA A 435 -6.12 -14.62 5.07
CA ALA A 435 -5.11 -15.67 5.02
C ALA A 435 -4.22 -15.60 3.78
N ALA A 436 -4.70 -15.06 2.66
CA ALA A 436 -4.24 -15.58 1.38
C ALA A 436 -3.29 -14.68 0.58
N ILE A 437 -3.14 -13.38 0.89
CA ILE A 437 -2.21 -12.52 0.15
C ILE A 437 -0.82 -12.57 0.78
N GLY A 438 -0.14 -13.68 0.47
CA GLY A 438 1.23 -14.02 0.89
C GLY A 438 1.38 -15.44 1.43
N PHE A 439 0.27 -16.15 1.72
CA PHE A 439 0.33 -17.48 2.33
C PHE A 439 -0.25 -18.64 1.50
N ASN A 440 -1.40 -18.45 0.83
CA ASN A 440 -2.12 -19.58 0.22
C ASN A 440 -1.86 -19.80 -1.26
N VAL A 441 -1.45 -18.78 -2.04
CA VAL A 441 -1.15 -18.98 -3.47
C VAL A 441 -0.07 -20.05 -3.66
N ILE A 442 1.00 -20.00 -2.87
CA ILE A 442 2.10 -20.99 -2.90
C ILE A 442 1.66 -22.34 -2.32
N ARG A 443 0.81 -22.36 -1.27
CA ARG A 443 0.33 -23.62 -0.67
C ARG A 443 -0.61 -24.38 -1.61
N THR A 444 -1.38 -23.67 -2.43
CA THR A 444 -2.20 -24.25 -3.50
C THR A 444 -1.42 -24.55 -4.79
N GLN A 445 -0.21 -24.01 -4.95
CA GLN A 445 0.68 -24.32 -6.07
C GLN A 445 1.41 -25.65 -5.91
N ASN A 446 1.47 -26.23 -4.71
CA ASN A 446 2.01 -27.58 -4.52
C ASN A 446 0.95 -28.63 -4.94
N PRO A 447 1.08 -29.31 -6.10
CA PRO A 447 0.34 -30.54 -6.32
C PRO A 447 0.79 -31.56 -5.27
N ILE A 448 -0.16 -32.14 -4.55
CA ILE A 448 0.10 -33.44 -3.91
C ILE A 448 0.10 -34.43 -5.07
N ASP A 449 1.28 -34.68 -5.63
CA ASP A 449 1.45 -35.77 -6.60
C ASP A 449 1.20 -37.08 -5.88
N ILE A 450 -0.02 -37.59 -6.03
CA ILE A 450 -0.36 -38.97 -5.68
C ILE A 450 0.18 -39.84 -6.80
N THR A 451 1.45 -40.23 -6.72
CA THR A 451 1.95 -41.33 -7.52
C THR A 451 1.33 -42.62 -7.00
N VAL A 452 0.29 -43.11 -7.67
CA VAL A 452 -0.24 -44.46 -7.44
C VAL A 452 0.80 -45.43 -7.97
N VAL A 453 1.74 -45.82 -7.11
CA VAL A 453 2.68 -46.91 -7.41
C VAL A 453 1.90 -48.20 -7.24
N GLN A 454 1.42 -48.74 -8.35
CA GLN A 454 0.80 -50.07 -8.36
C GLN A 454 1.93 -51.10 -8.23
N HIS A 455 2.30 -51.42 -6.99
CA HIS A 455 3.21 -52.53 -6.74
C HIS A 455 2.48 -53.82 -7.10
N ARG A 456 2.73 -54.33 -8.31
CA ARG A 456 2.41 -55.71 -8.65
C ARG A 456 3.36 -56.57 -7.81
N SER A 457 2.86 -57.14 -6.72
CA SER A 457 3.61 -58.08 -5.90
C SER A 457 4.07 -59.23 -6.79
N ARG A 458 5.37 -59.29 -7.05
CA ARG A 458 6.04 -60.40 -7.71
C ARG A 458 6.14 -61.54 -6.69
N HIS A 459 5.04 -62.27 -6.55
CA HIS A 459 5.01 -63.52 -5.79
C HIS A 459 4.22 -64.57 -6.55
N GLU A 460 4.79 -64.95 -7.70
CA GLU A 460 4.49 -66.19 -8.43
C GLU A 460 5.65 -66.41 -9.41
N GLU A 461 6.81 -66.80 -8.87
CA GLU A 461 7.92 -67.30 -9.68
C GLU A 461 8.67 -68.35 -8.84
N LYS A 462 8.07 -69.54 -8.72
CA LYS A 462 8.76 -70.83 -8.53
C LYS A 462 7.77 -71.99 -8.72
N MET A 463 8.16 -72.95 -9.56
CA MET A 463 7.44 -74.16 -10.05
C MET A 463 6.39 -73.85 -11.13
N GLU A 464 6.43 -74.34 -12.37
CA GLU A 464 7.17 -75.45 -12.99
C GLU A 464 7.31 -75.22 -14.51
N LEU A 465 8.29 -75.93 -15.08
CA LEU A 465 8.75 -76.00 -16.47
C LEU A 465 7.66 -76.16 -17.56
N GLY A 466 7.94 -75.64 -18.75
CA GLY A 466 7.64 -76.37 -20.00
C GLY A 466 7.27 -75.57 -21.26
N LEU A 467 8.25 -75.42 -22.16
CA LEU A 467 8.13 -75.45 -23.64
C LEU A 467 7.51 -74.29 -24.46
N SER A 468 8.44 -73.65 -25.20
CA SER A 468 8.41 -73.28 -26.64
C SER A 468 7.39 -72.27 -27.19
N ALA A 469 7.93 -71.07 -27.47
CA ALA A 469 7.94 -70.34 -28.77
C ALA A 469 6.63 -69.99 -29.54
N PRO A 470 6.68 -68.96 -30.42
CA PRO A 470 5.60 -67.99 -30.62
C PRO A 470 4.74 -68.24 -31.87
N SER A 471 3.49 -67.77 -31.87
CA SER A 471 2.81 -67.47 -33.13
C SER A 471 1.68 -66.42 -33.02
N MET A 472 1.59 -65.72 -34.15
CA MET A 472 0.68 -64.70 -34.63
C MET A 472 -0.84 -64.92 -34.39
N LEU A 473 -1.53 -63.80 -34.17
CA LEU A 473 -2.70 -63.28 -34.93
C LEU A 473 -3.96 -64.18 -35.01
N VAL A 474 -5.11 -63.64 -34.58
CA VAL A 474 -6.39 -63.56 -35.34
C VAL A 474 -7.58 -63.21 -34.41
N LYS A 475 -8.34 -62.21 -34.87
CA LYS A 475 -9.70 -61.82 -34.43
C LYS A 475 -10.67 -63.00 -34.52
N GLN A 476 -11.54 -63.18 -33.52
CA GLN A 476 -12.94 -63.55 -33.80
C GLN A 476 -13.90 -63.15 -32.67
N GLN A 477 -15.03 -62.60 -33.10
CA GLN A 477 -16.21 -62.25 -32.32
C GLN A 477 -16.95 -63.50 -31.82
N GLY A 478 -17.66 -63.36 -30.69
CA GLY A 478 -19.04 -63.83 -30.61
C GLY A 478 -19.38 -65.01 -29.69
N GLN A 479 -20.08 -64.66 -28.60
CA GLN A 479 -21.21 -65.38 -27.96
C GLN A 479 -21.03 -66.63 -27.06
N GLN A 480 -21.48 -66.41 -25.81
CA GLN A 480 -22.40 -67.22 -24.98
C GLN A 480 -21.93 -68.57 -24.39
N ARG A 481 -21.84 -68.66 -23.05
CA ARG A 481 -22.92 -69.11 -22.14
C ARG A 481 -22.49 -69.12 -20.66
N LEU A 482 -23.49 -68.90 -19.80
CA LEU A 482 -23.48 -68.97 -18.34
C LEU A 482 -22.86 -70.26 -17.76
N SER A 483 -22.19 -70.14 -16.61
CA SER A 483 -22.49 -70.88 -15.36
C SER A 483 -21.65 -70.32 -14.21
N GLY A 484 -22.28 -70.07 -13.07
CA GLY A 484 -21.66 -69.41 -11.93
C GLY A 484 -20.71 -70.29 -11.12
N VAL A 485 -19.64 -69.67 -10.62
CA VAL A 485 -18.97 -70.06 -9.37
C VAL A 485 -18.64 -68.78 -8.62
N GLN A 486 -19.14 -68.73 -7.39
CA GLN A 486 -18.91 -67.72 -6.38
C GLN A 486 -17.47 -67.84 -5.87
N GLN A 487 -16.61 -66.84 -6.11
CA GLN A 487 -15.32 -66.72 -5.41
C GLN A 487 -15.01 -65.27 -5.04
N VAL A 488 -15.21 -65.02 -3.74
CA VAL A 488 -14.36 -64.25 -2.83
C VAL A 488 -13.52 -63.11 -3.45
N LYS A 489 -13.96 -61.90 -3.13
CA LYS A 489 -13.24 -60.61 -3.19
C LYS A 489 -11.80 -60.75 -2.65
N PRO A 490 -10.74 -60.47 -3.43
CA PRO A 490 -9.47 -60.05 -2.86
C PRO A 490 -9.54 -58.53 -2.69
N GLU A 491 -9.56 -58.10 -1.43
CA GLU A 491 -9.38 -56.73 -1.04
C GLU A 491 -7.98 -56.29 -1.49
N SER A 492 -7.89 -55.51 -2.58
CA SER A 492 -6.64 -54.85 -2.90
C SER A 492 -6.39 -53.78 -1.84
N GLU A 493 -5.44 -54.02 -0.93
CA GLU A 493 -4.93 -52.98 -0.05
C GLU A 493 -4.31 -51.87 -0.92
N ARG A 494 -5.09 -50.81 -1.15
CA ARG A 494 -4.57 -49.55 -1.68
C ARG A 494 -3.84 -48.84 -0.56
N MET A 495 -2.54 -49.03 -0.44
CA MET A 495 -1.73 -48.11 0.35
C MET A 495 -1.48 -46.83 -0.44
N VAL A 496 -2.00 -45.72 0.08
CA VAL A 496 -1.68 -44.37 -0.36
C VAL A 496 -0.35 -43.99 0.27
N ALA A 497 0.74 -44.08 -0.49
CA ALA A 497 2.02 -43.58 -0.04
C ALA A 497 2.08 -42.05 -0.24
N PHE A 498 2.11 -41.30 0.86
CA PHE A 498 2.38 -39.87 0.83
C PHE A 498 3.88 -39.66 0.60
N LYS A 499 4.24 -39.02 -0.50
CA LYS A 499 5.61 -38.51 -0.65
C LYS A 499 5.76 -37.36 0.35
N ALA A 500 6.61 -37.53 1.36
CA ALA A 500 6.88 -36.48 2.33
C ALA A 500 7.39 -35.23 1.59
N SER A 501 6.60 -34.15 1.64
CA SER A 501 7.07 -32.85 1.22
C SER A 501 8.23 -32.45 2.12
N MET A 502 9.37 -32.07 1.54
CA MET A 502 10.52 -31.52 2.27
C MET A 502 10.22 -30.18 2.98
N SER A 503 8.96 -29.72 3.02
CA SER A 503 8.51 -28.60 3.86
C SER A 503 8.06 -29.01 5.27
N THR A 504 8.18 -30.29 5.65
CA THR A 504 7.87 -30.81 6.99
C THR A 504 9.07 -31.49 7.67
N MET A 505 10.23 -30.83 7.65
CA MET A 505 11.29 -31.13 8.62
C MET A 505 11.55 -29.89 9.48
N GLY A 506 10.98 -29.88 10.67
CA GLY A 506 11.17 -28.82 11.66
C GLY A 506 10.22 -28.94 12.84
N SER A 507 10.68 -29.63 13.88
CA SER A 507 10.16 -29.69 15.26
C SER A 507 9.42 -30.98 15.66
N ARG A 508 10.15 -32.10 15.67
CA ARG A 508 9.95 -33.15 16.68
C ARG A 508 11.11 -33.03 17.66
N LYS A 509 10.88 -32.32 18.78
CA LYS A 509 11.71 -32.51 19.96
C LYS A 509 11.43 -33.92 20.45
N VAL A 510 12.47 -34.73 20.49
CA VAL A 510 12.50 -35.99 21.21
C VAL A 510 12.68 -35.57 22.66
N ASP A 511 11.60 -35.60 23.44
CA ASP A 511 11.71 -35.73 24.89
C ASP A 511 11.61 -37.25 25.15
N GLU A 512 12.72 -37.81 25.60
CA GLU A 512 12.78 -39.12 26.22
C GLU A 512 12.00 -39.05 27.53
N GLU A 513 10.93 -39.81 27.66
CA GLU A 513 10.46 -40.24 28.98
C GLU A 513 9.76 -41.60 28.87
N GLU A 514 10.07 -42.42 29.86
CA GLU A 514 9.87 -43.84 29.96
C GLU A 514 8.40 -44.25 30.19
N ASP A 515 8.09 -45.45 29.68
CA ASP A 515 7.32 -46.51 30.30
C ASP A 515 5.83 -46.39 30.69
N LYS A 516 5.14 -47.49 30.29
CA LYS A 516 3.92 -48.11 30.84
C LYS A 516 2.56 -47.57 30.39
N ILE A 517 2.10 -48.14 29.27
CA ILE A 517 0.69 -48.30 28.95
C ILE A 517 0.15 -49.53 29.70
N GLN A 518 -0.75 -49.31 30.65
CA GLN A 518 -1.55 -50.35 31.29
C GLN A 518 -3.02 -50.06 30.93
N TYR A 519 -3.64 -50.96 30.15
CA TYR A 519 -5.09 -50.98 29.95
C TYR A 519 -5.77 -51.58 31.19
N PRO A 520 -7.02 -51.18 31.50
CA PRO A 520 -8.09 -52.17 31.33
C PRO A 520 -9.47 -51.63 30.92
N ASP A 521 -10.16 -52.49 30.16
CA ASP A 521 -11.58 -52.89 30.16
C ASP A 521 -12.74 -51.89 30.38
N TYR A 522 -13.66 -51.92 29.40
CA TYR A 522 -15.06 -51.45 29.37
C TYR A 522 -15.96 -52.23 30.37
N PRO A 523 -17.12 -51.69 30.83
CA PRO A 523 -18.35 -51.75 30.02
C PRO A 523 -19.46 -50.68 30.20
N ARG A 524 -20.19 -50.48 29.08
CA ARG A 524 -21.63 -50.19 28.79
C ARG A 524 -22.53 -49.34 29.73
N ASP A 525 -23.15 -48.34 29.09
CA ASP A 525 -24.57 -47.92 29.05
C ASP A 525 -25.54 -48.26 30.20
N GLU A 526 -26.26 -47.25 30.72
CA GLU A 526 -27.76 -47.18 30.67
C GLU A 526 -28.36 -45.88 31.28
N PHE A 527 -29.26 -45.26 30.50
CA PHE A 527 -30.55 -44.56 30.82
C PHE A 527 -30.72 -43.23 31.61
N ARG A 528 -31.52 -42.33 30.95
CA ARG A 528 -32.58 -41.39 31.46
C ARG A 528 -32.15 -40.07 32.14
N HIS A 529 -32.81 -38.91 32.06
CA HIS A 529 -34.10 -38.43 31.49
C HIS A 529 -34.03 -36.88 31.28
N LEU A 530 -34.95 -36.34 30.47
CA LEU A 530 -35.31 -34.92 30.29
C LEU A 530 -36.06 -34.30 31.50
N GLU A 531 -35.95 -32.96 31.66
CA GLU A 531 -36.93 -31.92 32.11
C GLU A 531 -36.11 -30.73 32.70
N VAL A 532 -36.10 -29.46 32.27
CA VAL A 532 -37.13 -28.42 31.95
C VAL A 532 -38.06 -28.09 33.12
N ASP A 533 -37.76 -27.03 33.91
CA ASP A 533 -38.54 -25.77 33.92
C ASP A 533 -38.03 -24.73 34.95
N GLY A 534 -37.93 -23.47 34.49
CA GLY A 534 -38.83 -22.38 34.88
C GLY A 534 -38.79 -21.68 36.26
N ALA A 535 -38.71 -20.33 36.17
CA ALA A 535 -39.33 -19.28 37.01
C ALA A 535 -38.61 -18.91 38.34
N GLU A 536 -38.11 -17.67 38.54
CA GLU A 536 -38.79 -16.37 38.81
C GLU A 536 -38.22 -15.92 40.19
N GLU A 537 -38.03 -14.67 40.61
CA GLU A 537 -38.16 -13.31 40.12
C GLU A 537 -37.67 -12.40 41.31
N ILE A 538 -37.53 -11.10 41.08
CA ILE A 538 -37.71 -9.99 42.05
C ILE A 538 -36.47 -9.24 42.59
N ALA A 539 -36.50 -7.94 42.26
CA ALA A 539 -36.07 -6.73 43.01
C ALA A 539 -34.62 -6.23 42.95
N SER A 540 -34.43 -5.28 42.02
CA SER A 540 -33.73 -3.98 42.24
C SER A 540 -34.55 -3.08 43.21
N PRO A 541 -34.18 -1.84 43.62
CA PRO A 541 -33.00 -1.03 43.31
C PRO A 541 -32.41 -0.20 44.50
N ASN A 542 -31.38 0.59 44.19
CA ASN A 542 -31.19 2.02 44.55
C ASN A 542 -29.92 2.43 45.32
N SER A 543 -29.35 3.51 44.75
CA SER A 543 -28.69 4.66 45.39
C SER A 543 -27.31 4.42 46.00
N GLY A 544 -26.30 5.25 45.78
CA GLY A 544 -26.17 6.52 45.08
C GLY A 544 -24.82 7.14 45.47
N LEU A 545 -24.38 8.20 44.76
CA LEU A 545 -23.46 9.28 45.19
C LEU A 545 -22.07 8.85 45.76
N SER A 546 -20.92 9.47 45.54
CA SER A 546 -20.50 10.73 44.92
C SER A 546 -19.00 10.88 45.23
N PHE A 547 -18.24 11.53 44.33
CA PHE A 547 -17.04 12.36 44.58
C PHE A 547 -15.84 11.80 45.39
N THR A 548 -14.64 11.85 44.80
CA THR A 548 -13.60 12.89 45.10
C THR A 548 -12.34 12.77 44.24
N LYS A 549 -11.72 13.95 44.03
CA LYS A 549 -10.43 14.24 43.38
C LYS A 549 -9.23 13.89 44.30
N SER A 550 -8.09 13.53 43.70
CA SER A 550 -6.73 14.07 43.98
C SER A 550 -5.72 13.44 43.00
N SER A 551 -5.18 14.16 42.00
CA SER A 551 -3.90 14.88 42.04
C SER A 551 -2.72 14.10 42.62
N ILE A 552 -1.86 13.57 41.74
CA ILE A 552 -0.44 13.97 41.57
C ILE A 552 -0.20 14.11 40.06
#